data_AF-A0A674MNZ5-F1
#
_entry.id   AF-A0A674MNZ5-F1
#
_cell.length_a   1.000
_cell.length_b   1.000
_cell.length_c   1.000
_cell.angle_alpha   90.00
_cell.angle_beta   90.00
_cell.angle_gamma   90.00
#
_symmetry.space_group_name_H-M   'P 1'
#
loop_
_entity.id
_entity.type
_entity.pdbx_description
1 polymer ?
#
loop_
_entity_poly.entity_id
_entity_poly.type
_entity_poly.pdbx_seq_one_letter_code
_entity_poly.pdbx_strand_id
1 'polypeptide(L)'
;MKVVALISGGKDSCYNMMQCVAAGHQIVALANLRPANTDELDSYMYQTVGHQAIDLYAEAMDLPLYRRIIQGSSLDTSKNYTKTDGDEVEDLYDLLHLVKEKEGVEAVSVGAILSDYQRVRVENVCLRLGLRPLAYLWRRDQESLLAEMISSNLHAVLIKVAAFGLDPGKHLGKPLAEMEPYLKQLSQKYGVHVCGEGGEYETFTLDCPLFKKKIVIDAAETVIHSADAFAPVGYLRFTEMHTESKDGVSPLLHTRTRSHSPCSPP
;
A
#
# COMPACT_ATOMS: atom_id res chain seq x y z
N MET A 1 13.04 12.19 9.11
CA MET A 1 11.68 12.65 9.47
C MET A 1 10.93 11.49 10.11
N LYS A 2 10.04 11.81 11.05
CA LYS A 2 8.98 10.88 11.49
C LYS A 2 7.88 10.81 10.42
N VAL A 3 7.53 9.60 10.01
CA VAL A 3 6.62 9.36 8.88
C VAL A 3 5.43 8.54 9.32
N VAL A 4 4.23 8.99 8.94
CA VAL A 4 3.03 8.13 8.90
C VAL A 4 2.95 7.45 7.55
N ALA A 5 2.69 6.15 7.51
CA ALA A 5 2.45 5.43 6.28
C ALA A 5 0.95 5.30 5.99
N LEU A 6 0.51 5.79 4.84
CA LEU A 6 -0.80 5.45 4.30
C LEU A 6 -0.74 4.03 3.75
N ILE A 7 -1.50 3.12 4.34
CA ILE A 7 -1.51 1.70 3.99
C ILE A 7 -2.88 1.25 3.47
N SER A 8 -2.83 0.34 2.51
CA SER A 8 -4.01 -0.37 1.96
C SER A 8 -3.90 -1.89 2.09
N GLY A 9 -2.78 -2.41 2.61
CA GLY A 9 -2.43 -3.84 2.55
C GLY A 9 -1.71 -4.22 1.25
N GLY A 10 -1.75 -3.39 0.22
CA GLY A 10 -1.12 -3.67 -1.07
C GLY A 10 0.41 -3.54 -1.08
N LYS A 11 1.01 -4.17 -2.10
CA LYS A 11 2.46 -4.14 -2.40
C LYS A 11 3.02 -2.72 -2.47
N ASP A 12 2.27 -1.76 -3.03
CA ASP A 12 2.79 -0.42 -3.32
C ASP A 12 2.97 0.40 -2.05
N SER A 13 1.96 0.36 -1.16
CA SER A 13 2.05 0.99 0.16
C SER A 13 3.19 0.40 0.98
N CYS A 14 3.36 -0.93 0.93
CA CYS A 14 4.42 -1.63 1.65
C CYS A 14 5.82 -1.31 1.10
N TYR A 15 6.00 -1.33 -0.21
CA TYR A 15 7.28 -1.02 -0.82
C TYR A 15 7.67 0.45 -0.63
N ASN A 16 6.71 1.39 -0.70
CA ASN A 16 7.03 2.79 -0.44
C ASN A 16 7.48 3.03 1.02
N MET A 17 6.97 2.26 1.99
CA MET A 17 7.51 2.28 3.35
C MET A 17 8.97 1.81 3.38
N MET A 18 9.31 0.75 2.64
CA MET A 18 10.70 0.27 2.53
C MET A 18 11.61 1.35 1.93
N GLN A 19 11.15 2.06 0.90
CA GLN A 19 11.89 3.19 0.32
C GLN A 19 12.05 4.36 1.31
N CYS A 20 11.04 4.66 2.11
CA CYS A 20 11.16 5.67 3.17
C CYS A 20 12.25 5.29 4.19
N VAL A 21 12.29 4.03 4.63
CA VAL A 21 13.32 3.55 5.56
C VAL A 21 14.70 3.57 4.92
N ALA A 22 14.82 3.13 3.65
CA ALA A 22 16.06 3.19 2.90
C ALA A 22 16.59 4.63 2.73
N ALA A 23 15.70 5.61 2.62
CA ALA A 23 16.04 7.04 2.59
C ALA A 23 16.36 7.65 3.97
N GLY A 24 16.44 6.84 5.03
CA GLY A 24 16.78 7.29 6.38
C GLY A 24 15.61 7.93 7.14
N HIS A 25 14.37 7.66 6.73
CA HIS A 25 13.18 8.06 7.47
C HIS A 25 12.71 6.98 8.43
N GLN A 26 11.93 7.37 9.44
CA GLN A 26 11.39 6.44 10.43
C GLN A 26 9.87 6.38 10.29
N ILE A 27 9.34 5.20 9.96
CA ILE A 27 7.90 4.96 10.05
C ILE A 27 7.55 4.84 11.54
N VAL A 28 6.63 5.68 12.01
CA VAL A 28 6.22 5.73 13.42
C VAL A 28 4.75 5.41 13.63
N ALA A 29 3.94 5.45 12.57
CA ALA A 29 2.52 5.15 12.62
C ALA A 29 2.01 4.68 11.27
N LEU A 30 0.92 3.93 11.30
CA LEU A 30 0.17 3.48 10.15
C LEU A 30 -1.18 4.21 10.12
N ALA A 31 -1.63 4.57 8.92
CA ALA A 31 -2.91 5.23 8.70
C ALA A 31 -3.67 4.56 7.56
N ASN A 32 -4.96 4.30 7.76
CA ASN A 32 -5.82 3.66 6.76
C ASN A 32 -7.22 4.29 6.78
N LEU A 33 -7.74 4.63 5.62
CA LEU A 33 -9.16 4.88 5.44
C LEU A 33 -9.85 3.58 5.01
N ARG A 34 -11.01 3.30 5.61
CA ARG A 34 -11.76 2.07 5.38
C ARG A 34 -13.22 2.35 5.02
N PRO A 35 -13.86 1.47 4.23
CA PRO A 35 -15.30 1.53 3.99
C PRO A 35 -16.08 1.33 5.31
N ALA A 36 -17.32 1.81 5.35
CA ALA A 36 -18.20 1.63 6.50
C ALA A 36 -18.74 0.20 6.61
N ASN A 37 -19.34 -0.31 5.52
CA ASN A 37 -20.20 -1.50 5.55
C ASN A 37 -19.99 -2.51 4.41
N THR A 38 -19.12 -2.23 3.44
CA THR A 38 -18.90 -3.12 2.28
C THR A 38 -17.41 -3.38 2.08
N ASP A 39 -17.08 -4.59 1.62
CA ASP A 39 -15.67 -4.99 1.40
C ASP A 39 -15.09 -4.38 0.13
N GLU A 40 -15.94 -4.04 -0.83
CA GLU A 40 -15.56 -3.43 -2.09
C GLU A 40 -16.37 -2.14 -2.29
N LEU A 41 -15.65 -1.05 -2.54
CA LEU A 41 -16.18 0.20 -3.05
C LEU A 41 -15.48 0.51 -4.37
N ASP A 42 -16.22 1.06 -5.33
CA ASP A 42 -15.64 1.71 -6.52
C ASP A 42 -15.02 3.07 -6.12
N SER A 43 -14.05 3.06 -5.21
CA SER A 43 -13.28 4.26 -4.85
C SER A 43 -12.12 4.42 -5.82
N TYR A 44 -12.02 5.61 -6.42
CA TYR A 44 -10.85 6.00 -7.23
C TYR A 44 -9.59 6.17 -6.38
N MET A 45 -9.72 6.35 -5.07
CA MET A 45 -8.57 6.65 -4.21
C MET A 45 -8.05 5.44 -3.44
N TYR A 46 -8.92 4.54 -2.97
CA TYR A 46 -8.54 3.53 -1.98
C TYR A 46 -8.83 2.10 -2.42
N GLN A 47 -7.82 1.24 -2.27
CA GLN A 47 -8.03 -0.20 -2.21
C GLN A 47 -8.86 -0.53 -0.97
N THR A 48 -9.98 -1.24 -1.17
CA THR A 48 -10.90 -1.64 -0.11
C THR A 48 -10.87 -3.15 0.14
N VAL A 49 -10.49 -3.96 -0.86
CA VAL A 49 -10.32 -5.39 -0.68
C VAL A 49 -9.15 -5.68 0.26
N GLY A 50 -9.36 -6.59 1.21
CA GLY A 50 -8.38 -6.96 2.22
C GLY A 50 -8.36 -6.02 3.45
N HIS A 51 -9.27 -5.04 3.54
CA HIS A 51 -9.32 -4.11 4.67
C HIS A 51 -9.52 -4.79 6.04
N GLN A 52 -10.07 -6.01 6.06
CA GLN A 52 -10.29 -6.81 7.26
C GLN A 52 -8.97 -7.21 7.92
N ALA A 53 -7.88 -7.32 7.14
CA ALA A 53 -6.58 -7.77 7.60
C ALA A 53 -5.60 -6.64 7.94
N ILE A 54 -6.02 -5.37 7.81
CA ILE A 54 -5.17 -4.20 8.06
C ILE A 54 -4.74 -4.09 9.53
N ASP A 55 -5.54 -4.58 10.47
CA ASP A 55 -5.15 -4.58 11.88
C ASP A 55 -3.93 -5.49 12.13
N LEU A 56 -3.74 -6.52 11.30
CA LEU A 56 -2.56 -7.40 11.36
C LEU A 56 -1.27 -6.69 10.90
N TYR A 57 -1.36 -5.63 10.09
CA TYR A 57 -0.18 -4.81 9.77
C TYR A 57 0.36 -4.10 11.00
N ALA A 58 -0.51 -3.62 11.88
CA ALA A 58 -0.12 -2.97 13.14
C ALA A 58 0.65 -3.95 14.02
N GLU A 59 0.16 -5.17 14.15
CA GLU A 59 0.83 -6.23 14.89
C GLU A 59 2.14 -6.68 14.22
N ALA A 60 2.12 -6.86 12.89
CA ALA A 60 3.27 -7.30 12.11
C ALA A 60 4.41 -6.30 12.17
N MET A 61 4.13 -4.99 12.14
CA MET A 61 5.16 -3.94 12.22
C MET A 61 5.46 -3.49 13.64
N ASP A 62 4.59 -3.80 14.60
CA ASP A 62 4.61 -3.28 15.98
C ASP A 62 4.61 -1.75 15.98
N LEU A 63 3.56 -1.18 15.37
CA LEU A 63 3.33 0.26 15.21
C LEU A 63 1.86 0.61 15.50
N PRO A 64 1.58 1.83 16.02
CA PRO A 64 0.21 2.29 16.19
C PRO A 64 -0.49 2.44 14.83
N LEU A 65 -1.76 2.02 14.78
CA LEU A 65 -2.62 2.09 13.61
C LEU A 65 -3.80 3.02 13.85
N TYR A 66 -3.95 4.01 12.98
CA TYR A 66 -5.03 4.97 12.99
C TYR A 66 -5.96 4.68 11.81
N ARG A 67 -7.22 4.36 12.11
CA ARG A 67 -8.24 4.10 11.08
C ARG A 67 -9.38 5.08 11.19
N ARG A 68 -9.88 5.53 10.06
CA ARG A 68 -11.12 6.31 9.97
C ARG A 68 -12.00 5.74 8.87
N ILE A 69 -13.32 5.81 9.10
CA ILE A 69 -14.32 5.39 8.11
C ILE A 69 -14.45 6.51 7.06
N ILE A 70 -14.48 6.14 5.79
CA ILE A 70 -14.79 7.07 4.69
C ILE A 70 -16.26 7.46 4.82
N GLN A 71 -16.51 8.75 5.04
CA GLN A 71 -17.85 9.34 5.14
C GLN A 71 -18.20 10.15 3.89
N GLY A 72 -17.20 10.77 3.28
CA GLY A 72 -17.34 11.50 2.04
C GLY A 72 -17.44 10.59 0.81
N SER A 73 -17.63 11.22 -0.34
CA SER A 73 -17.58 10.57 -1.66
C SER A 73 -16.63 11.32 -2.59
N SER A 74 -16.29 10.76 -3.75
CA SER A 74 -15.45 11.44 -4.73
C SER A 74 -16.25 12.55 -5.44
N LEU A 75 -16.26 13.77 -4.88
CA LEU A 75 -17.06 14.91 -5.37
C LEU A 75 -16.27 15.79 -6.34
N ASP A 76 -15.06 16.22 -5.96
CA ASP A 76 -14.16 16.94 -6.86
C ASP A 76 -13.29 15.92 -7.59
N THR A 77 -13.64 15.63 -8.84
CA THR A 77 -12.86 14.73 -9.72
C THR A 77 -11.93 15.48 -10.68
N SER A 78 -11.71 16.79 -10.46
CA SER A 78 -10.86 17.59 -11.33
C SER A 78 -9.37 17.24 -11.14
N LYS A 79 -8.55 17.78 -12.06
CA LYS A 79 -7.09 17.53 -12.08
C LYS A 79 -6.39 18.04 -10.83
N ASN A 80 -6.82 19.18 -10.30
CA ASN A 80 -6.28 19.79 -9.09
C ASN A 80 -7.37 19.75 -8.02
N TYR A 81 -7.06 19.22 -6.85
CA TYR A 81 -8.06 19.16 -5.79
C TYR A 81 -8.25 20.53 -5.13
N THR A 82 -9.51 20.96 -4.99
CA THR A 82 -9.91 22.06 -4.11
C THR A 82 -10.69 21.48 -2.93
N LYS A 83 -10.44 22.00 -1.71
CA LYS A 83 -11.19 21.61 -0.51
C LYS A 83 -12.69 21.63 -0.83
N THR A 84 -13.32 20.47 -0.70
CA THR A 84 -14.73 20.26 -1.03
C THR A 84 -15.40 19.57 0.15
N ASP A 85 -16.38 20.24 0.75
CA ASP A 85 -17.09 19.70 1.91
C ASP A 85 -17.86 18.41 1.51
N GLY A 86 -17.69 17.35 2.29
CA GLY A 86 -18.28 16.04 2.02
C GLY A 86 -17.47 15.16 1.06
N ASP A 87 -16.28 15.59 0.63
CA ASP A 87 -15.40 14.79 -0.21
C ASP A 87 -14.50 13.84 0.63
N GLU A 88 -14.23 12.63 0.11
CA GLU A 88 -13.38 11.62 0.78
C GLU A 88 -11.95 12.12 1.08
N VAL A 89 -11.47 13.15 0.38
CA VAL A 89 -10.16 13.77 0.66
C VAL A 89 -10.16 14.52 1.99
N GLU A 90 -11.31 15.01 2.47
CA GLU A 90 -11.39 15.63 3.79
C GLU A 90 -11.37 14.57 4.90
N ASP A 91 -11.81 13.33 4.63
CA ASP A 91 -11.59 12.21 5.55
C ASP A 91 -10.10 11.90 5.73
N LEU A 92 -9.33 11.99 4.64
CA LEU A 92 -7.88 11.86 4.68
C LEU A 92 -7.23 12.99 5.47
N TYR A 93 -7.70 14.23 5.28
CA TYR A 93 -7.21 15.38 6.04
C TYR A 93 -7.38 15.16 7.54
N ASP A 94 -8.57 14.79 7.98
CA ASP A 94 -8.86 14.59 9.41
C ASP A 94 -8.04 13.43 10.00
N LEU A 95 -7.87 12.34 9.26
CA LEU A 95 -7.03 11.22 9.68
C LEU A 95 -5.56 11.65 9.85
N LEU A 96 -4.99 12.33 8.86
CA LEU A 96 -3.60 12.76 8.92
C LEU A 96 -3.37 13.87 9.95
N HIS A 97 -4.36 14.74 10.17
CA HIS A 97 -4.33 15.73 11.25
C HIS A 97 -4.26 15.04 12.62
N LEU A 98 -5.11 14.03 12.86
CA LEU A 98 -5.07 13.24 14.10
C LEU A 98 -3.70 12.60 14.33
N VAL A 99 -3.14 11.94 13.32
CA VAL A 99 -1.82 11.27 13.45
C VAL A 99 -0.72 12.29 13.69
N LYS A 100 -0.77 13.45 13.02
CA LYS A 100 0.18 14.54 13.26
C LYS A 100 0.16 15.00 14.71
N GLU A 101 -1.01 15.24 15.28
CA GLU A 101 -1.15 15.69 16.67
C GLU A 101 -0.69 14.64 17.69
N LYS A 102 -0.92 13.35 17.39
CA LYS A 102 -0.58 12.25 18.31
C LYS A 102 0.89 11.83 18.25
N GLU A 103 1.46 11.78 17.05
CA GLU A 103 2.77 11.15 16.81
C GLU A 103 3.87 12.14 16.44
N GLY A 104 3.50 13.39 16.14
CA GLY A 104 4.43 14.44 15.71
C GLY A 104 5.09 14.11 14.38
N VAL A 105 4.32 13.54 13.42
CA VAL A 105 4.84 13.22 12.09
C VAL A 105 5.10 14.47 11.27
N GLU A 106 6.11 14.39 10.40
CA GLU A 106 6.56 15.46 9.52
C GLU A 106 6.29 15.13 8.05
N ALA A 107 6.00 13.87 7.75
CA ALA A 107 5.90 13.34 6.41
C ALA A 107 4.88 12.20 6.31
N VAL A 108 4.38 11.98 5.09
CA VAL A 108 3.40 10.94 4.75
C VAL A 108 3.99 10.05 3.66
N SER A 109 4.11 8.75 3.92
CA SER A 109 4.45 7.74 2.92
C SER A 109 3.20 7.36 2.12
N VAL A 110 3.28 7.41 0.78
CA VAL A 110 2.18 7.09 -0.13
C VAL A 110 2.68 6.21 -1.29
N GLY A 111 1.98 5.09 -1.53
CA GLY A 111 2.33 4.10 -2.55
C GLY A 111 1.78 4.38 -3.96
N ALA A 112 1.59 5.64 -4.37
CA ALA A 112 1.06 5.96 -5.70
C ALA A 112 2.15 5.79 -6.77
N ILE A 113 1.88 5.02 -7.84
CA ILE A 113 2.80 4.80 -8.96
C ILE A 113 2.48 5.72 -10.13
N LEU A 114 1.30 5.63 -10.76
CA LEU A 114 0.93 6.44 -11.93
C LEU A 114 -0.26 7.38 -11.74
N SER A 115 -1.13 7.14 -10.76
CA SER A 115 -2.35 7.93 -10.58
C SER A 115 -2.08 9.38 -10.13
N ASP A 116 -2.17 10.33 -11.06
CA ASP A 116 -2.09 11.77 -10.76
C ASP A 116 -3.23 12.15 -9.80
N TYR A 117 -4.39 11.51 -9.93
CA TYR A 117 -5.57 11.72 -9.09
C TYR A 117 -5.26 11.48 -7.61
N GLN A 118 -4.68 10.32 -7.28
CA GLN A 118 -4.30 9.96 -5.90
C GLN A 118 -3.20 10.88 -5.38
N ARG A 119 -2.14 11.08 -6.19
CA ARG A 119 -0.99 11.90 -5.80
C ARG A 119 -1.41 13.32 -5.43
N VAL A 120 -2.16 14.01 -6.31
CA VAL A 120 -2.52 15.41 -6.11
C VAL A 120 -3.38 15.62 -4.86
N ARG A 121 -4.27 14.67 -4.54
CA ARG A 121 -5.12 14.73 -3.33
C ARG A 121 -4.29 14.58 -2.06
N VAL A 122 -3.37 13.62 -2.04
CA VAL A 122 -2.44 13.45 -0.90
C VAL A 122 -1.53 14.68 -0.75
N GLU A 123 -1.00 15.22 -1.85
CA GLU A 123 -0.18 16.43 -1.85
C GLU A 123 -0.96 17.65 -1.33
N ASN A 124 -2.23 17.80 -1.70
CA ASN A 124 -3.08 18.88 -1.20
C ASN A 124 -3.26 18.82 0.32
N VAL A 125 -3.61 17.63 0.85
CA VAL A 125 -3.75 17.42 2.29
C VAL A 125 -2.43 17.66 3.01
N CYS A 126 -1.31 17.14 2.48
CA CYS A 126 0.02 17.34 3.05
C CYS A 126 0.37 18.84 3.10
N LEU A 127 0.12 19.59 2.03
CA LEU A 127 0.38 21.03 1.98
C LEU A 127 -0.38 21.77 3.08
N ARG A 128 -1.68 21.49 3.24
CA ARG A 128 -2.53 22.13 4.26
C ARG A 128 -2.08 21.80 5.68
N LEU A 129 -1.57 20.59 5.90
CA LEU A 129 -1.06 20.14 7.20
C LEU A 129 0.42 20.47 7.42
N GLY A 130 1.13 21.06 6.45
CA GLY A 130 2.57 21.27 6.55
C GLY A 130 3.38 19.97 6.65
N LEU A 131 2.90 18.89 6.04
CA LEU A 131 3.56 17.59 5.95
C LEU A 131 4.27 17.44 4.60
N ARG A 132 5.32 16.63 4.54
CA ARG A 132 6.02 16.28 3.30
C ARG A 132 5.46 14.97 2.71
N PRO A 133 4.89 14.97 1.49
CA PRO A 133 4.52 13.73 0.82
C PRO A 133 5.78 13.01 0.31
N LEU A 134 5.88 11.72 0.60
CA LEU A 134 6.97 10.82 0.21
C LEU A 134 6.42 9.75 -0.74
N ALA A 135 6.44 10.05 -2.04
CA ALA A 135 5.94 9.19 -3.12
C ALA A 135 7.11 8.67 -3.98
N TYR A 136 7.91 7.74 -3.44
CA TYR A 136 9.12 7.25 -4.10
C TYR A 136 8.84 6.41 -5.34
N LEU A 137 7.63 5.85 -5.46
CA LEU A 137 7.26 4.97 -6.58
C LEU A 137 6.76 5.74 -7.79
N TRP A 138 6.53 7.05 -7.63
CA TRP A 138 5.86 7.87 -8.62
C TRP A 138 6.58 7.91 -9.96
N ARG A 139 5.87 7.55 -11.03
CA ARG A 139 6.35 7.48 -12.42
C ARG A 139 7.62 6.66 -12.62
N ARG A 140 7.90 5.73 -11.70
CA ARG A 140 8.92 4.71 -11.95
C ARG A 140 8.43 3.76 -13.03
N ASP A 141 9.38 3.18 -13.74
CA ASP A 141 9.10 2.11 -14.70
C ASP A 141 8.49 0.90 -13.98
N GLN A 142 7.34 0.42 -14.45
CA GLN A 142 6.54 -0.57 -13.74
C GLN A 142 7.18 -1.97 -13.73
N GLU A 143 7.81 -2.37 -14.84
CA GLU A 143 8.44 -3.69 -14.92
C GLU A 143 9.62 -3.82 -13.97
N SER A 144 10.50 -2.81 -13.95
CA SER A 144 11.61 -2.75 -13.00
C SER A 144 11.10 -2.62 -11.56
N LEU A 145 10.07 -1.80 -11.34
CA LEU A 145 9.50 -1.62 -10.01
C LEU A 145 8.93 -2.92 -9.44
N LEU A 146 8.18 -3.69 -10.23
CA LEU A 146 7.64 -4.98 -9.80
C LEU A 146 8.77 -5.98 -9.46
N ALA A 147 9.79 -6.07 -10.32
CA ALA A 147 10.95 -6.92 -10.11
C ALA A 147 11.74 -6.52 -8.83
N GLU A 148 11.86 -5.22 -8.56
CA GLU A 148 12.49 -4.71 -7.35
C GLU A 148 11.70 -5.03 -6.08
N MET A 149 10.36 -4.91 -6.11
CA MET A 149 9.52 -5.32 -4.98
C MET A 149 9.78 -6.78 -4.61
N ILE A 150 9.75 -7.66 -5.62
CA ILE A 150 9.95 -9.11 -5.43
C ILE A 150 11.35 -9.39 -4.90
N SER A 151 12.38 -8.83 -5.52
CA SER A 151 13.78 -9.05 -5.12
C SER A 151 14.14 -8.42 -3.77
N SER A 152 13.35 -7.46 -3.29
CA SER A 152 13.47 -6.87 -1.95
C SER A 152 12.78 -7.69 -0.85
N ASN A 153 12.38 -8.94 -1.14
CA ASN A 153 11.64 -9.82 -0.24
C ASN A 153 10.27 -9.25 0.18
N LEU A 154 9.59 -8.55 -0.73
CA LEU A 154 8.18 -8.21 -0.55
C LEU A 154 7.33 -9.42 -0.99
N HIS A 155 6.80 -10.14 -0.02
CA HIS A 155 5.94 -11.29 -0.23
C HIS A 155 4.48 -10.86 -0.23
N ALA A 156 3.92 -10.67 -1.41
CA ALA A 156 2.50 -10.36 -1.59
C ALA A 156 1.78 -11.43 -2.40
N VAL A 157 0.47 -11.55 -2.21
CA VAL A 157 -0.42 -12.41 -3.00
C VAL A 157 -1.47 -11.57 -3.72
N LEU A 158 -1.95 -12.04 -4.87
CA LEU A 158 -3.08 -11.42 -5.57
C LEU A 158 -4.37 -11.68 -4.79
N ILE A 159 -5.10 -10.61 -4.45
CA ILE A 159 -6.37 -10.69 -3.71
C ILE A 159 -7.57 -10.18 -4.48
N LYS A 160 -7.35 -9.51 -5.62
CA LYS A 160 -8.39 -9.12 -6.57
C LYS A 160 -7.81 -9.25 -7.97
N VAL A 161 -8.65 -9.64 -8.92
CA VAL A 161 -8.37 -9.54 -10.34
C VAL A 161 -9.58 -8.97 -11.06
N ALA A 162 -9.34 -8.10 -12.04
CA ALA A 162 -10.39 -7.38 -12.77
C ALA A 162 -9.94 -6.98 -14.20
N ALA A 163 -9.06 -7.78 -14.82
CA ALA A 163 -8.52 -7.48 -16.15
C ALA A 163 -8.59 -8.67 -17.09
N PHE A 164 -8.64 -8.37 -18.39
CA PHE A 164 -8.65 -9.38 -19.43
C PHE A 164 -7.41 -10.29 -19.33
N GLY A 165 -7.64 -11.60 -19.33
CA GLY A 165 -6.59 -12.60 -19.15
C GLY A 165 -6.30 -12.94 -17.68
N LEU A 166 -6.85 -12.21 -16.70
CA LEU A 166 -6.82 -12.63 -15.31
C LEU A 166 -8.09 -13.42 -14.95
N ASP A 167 -7.90 -14.63 -14.44
CA ASP A 167 -8.95 -15.56 -14.03
C ASP A 167 -8.94 -15.71 -12.50
N PRO A 168 -10.05 -15.36 -11.81
CA PRO A 168 -10.13 -15.46 -10.35
C PRO A 168 -9.79 -16.85 -9.81
N GLY A 169 -10.28 -17.92 -10.46
CA GLY A 169 -10.06 -19.30 -10.02
C GLY A 169 -8.62 -19.80 -10.23
N LYS A 170 -7.84 -19.12 -11.08
CA LYS A 170 -6.44 -19.50 -11.36
C LYS A 170 -5.41 -18.59 -10.71
N HIS A 171 -5.76 -17.34 -10.41
CA HIS A 171 -4.77 -16.32 -10.05
C HIS A 171 -4.94 -15.76 -8.64
N LEU A 172 -6.15 -15.77 -8.06
CA LEU A 172 -6.31 -15.32 -6.68
C LEU A 172 -5.53 -16.23 -5.72
N GLY A 173 -4.88 -15.62 -4.74
CA GLY A 173 -4.04 -16.28 -3.75
C GLY A 173 -2.63 -16.61 -4.24
N LYS A 174 -2.33 -16.44 -5.53
CA LYS A 174 -0.97 -16.71 -6.03
C LYS A 174 0.03 -15.66 -5.56
N PRO A 175 1.26 -16.05 -5.19
CA PRO A 175 2.33 -15.13 -4.91
C PRO A 175 2.63 -14.22 -6.11
N LEU A 176 2.89 -12.95 -5.83
CA LEU A 176 3.23 -11.94 -6.83
C LEU A 176 4.46 -12.35 -7.65
N ALA A 177 5.45 -12.97 -7.00
CA ALA A 177 6.66 -13.48 -7.65
C ALA A 177 6.37 -14.56 -8.70
N GLU A 178 5.38 -15.43 -8.46
CA GLU A 178 4.95 -16.44 -9.44
C GLU A 178 4.16 -15.81 -10.58
N MET A 179 3.42 -14.73 -10.30
CA MET A 179 2.59 -14.05 -11.28
C MET A 179 3.37 -13.08 -12.18
N GLU A 180 4.57 -12.62 -11.77
CA GLU A 180 5.36 -11.61 -12.51
C GLU A 180 5.55 -11.95 -14.00
N PRO A 181 6.01 -13.15 -14.40
CA PRO A 181 6.20 -13.45 -15.83
C PRO A 181 4.88 -13.39 -16.62
N TYR A 182 3.78 -13.82 -15.99
CA TYR A 182 2.46 -13.81 -16.61
C TYR A 182 1.91 -12.39 -16.77
N LEU A 183 2.08 -11.53 -15.75
CA LEU A 183 1.68 -10.13 -15.79
C LEU A 183 2.44 -9.35 -16.88
N LYS A 184 3.75 -9.61 -17.04
CA LYS A 184 4.54 -9.06 -18.17
C LYS A 184 4.00 -9.51 -19.52
N GLN A 185 3.64 -10.79 -19.65
CA GLN A 185 3.03 -11.30 -20.88
C GLN A 185 1.69 -10.63 -21.19
N LEU A 186 0.82 -10.46 -20.18
CA LEU A 186 -0.46 -9.76 -20.35
C LEU A 186 -0.26 -8.30 -20.75
N SER A 187 0.74 -7.62 -20.17
CA SER A 187 1.10 -6.25 -20.54
C SER A 187 1.48 -6.13 -22.01
N GLN A 188 2.38 -7.00 -22.48
CA GLN A 188 2.83 -7.01 -23.87
C GLN A 188 1.69 -7.31 -24.86
N LYS A 189 0.75 -8.17 -24.47
CA LYS A 189 -0.32 -8.65 -25.37
C LYS A 189 -1.55 -7.76 -25.37
N TYR A 190 -1.90 -7.18 -24.23
CA TYR A 190 -3.18 -6.51 -24.00
C TYR A 190 -3.06 -5.10 -23.42
N GLY A 191 -1.84 -4.65 -23.11
CA GLY A 191 -1.61 -3.33 -22.50
C GLY A 191 -1.94 -3.25 -21.01
N VAL A 192 -2.12 -4.39 -20.34
CA VAL A 192 -2.33 -4.47 -18.89
C VAL A 192 -1.14 -3.83 -18.17
N HIS A 193 -1.38 -3.02 -17.15
CA HIS A 193 -0.33 -2.47 -16.30
C HIS A 193 0.31 -3.56 -15.44
N VAL A 194 1.63 -3.72 -15.57
CA VAL A 194 2.38 -4.76 -14.84
C VAL A 194 2.25 -4.61 -13.33
N CYS A 195 2.18 -3.38 -12.82
CA CYS A 195 1.91 -3.10 -11.41
C CYS A 195 0.42 -3.09 -11.03
N GLY A 196 -0.50 -3.39 -11.95
CA GLY A 196 -1.94 -3.41 -11.68
C GLY A 196 -2.58 -2.03 -11.54
N GLU A 197 -1.94 -0.99 -12.08
CA GLU A 197 -2.48 0.37 -12.09
C GLU A 197 -3.87 0.38 -12.76
N GLY A 198 -4.80 1.15 -12.22
CA GLY A 198 -6.19 1.19 -12.70
C GLY A 198 -7.09 0.07 -12.14
N GLY A 199 -6.59 -0.75 -11.21
CA GLY A 199 -7.40 -1.74 -10.48
C GLY A 199 -7.46 -3.11 -11.16
N GLU A 200 -6.57 -3.38 -12.11
CA GLU A 200 -6.51 -4.65 -12.86
C GLU A 200 -6.26 -5.86 -11.94
N TYR A 201 -5.47 -5.66 -10.89
CA TYR A 201 -5.37 -6.57 -9.76
C TYR A 201 -5.01 -5.80 -8.49
N GLU A 202 -5.36 -6.36 -7.34
CA GLU A 202 -4.92 -5.86 -6.04
C GLU A 202 -4.14 -6.95 -5.31
N THR A 203 -3.31 -6.54 -4.36
CA THR A 203 -2.46 -7.45 -3.59
C THR A 203 -2.64 -7.28 -2.10
N PHE A 204 -2.24 -8.29 -1.33
CA PHE A 204 -2.03 -8.18 0.11
C PHE A 204 -0.62 -8.65 0.45
N THR A 205 0.16 -7.84 1.19
CA THR A 205 1.53 -8.20 1.57
C THR A 205 1.50 -9.01 2.86
N LEU A 206 1.95 -10.26 2.77
CA LEU A 206 2.05 -11.21 3.87
C LEU A 206 3.35 -11.05 4.65
N ASP A 207 4.44 -10.68 3.96
CA ASP A 207 5.69 -10.40 4.62
C ASP A 207 6.57 -9.41 3.86
N CYS A 208 7.38 -8.64 4.60
CA CYS A 208 8.46 -7.83 4.07
C CYS A 208 9.56 -7.60 5.13
N PRO A 209 10.74 -7.06 4.76
CA PRO A 209 11.81 -6.78 5.73
C PRO A 209 11.44 -5.84 6.88
N LEU A 210 10.40 -5.01 6.73
CA LEU A 210 9.94 -4.11 7.81
C LEU A 210 9.07 -4.82 8.85
N PHE A 211 8.54 -6.00 8.53
CA PHE A 211 7.67 -6.73 9.45
C PHE A 211 8.51 -7.49 10.48
N LYS A 212 8.11 -7.43 11.74
CA LYS A 212 8.62 -8.26 12.85
C LYS A 212 7.97 -9.64 12.89
N LYS A 213 6.72 -9.73 12.45
CA LYS A 213 5.96 -10.98 12.29
C LYS A 213 5.44 -11.09 10.85
N LYS A 214 5.39 -12.30 10.29
CA LYS A 214 4.71 -12.52 9.00
C LYS A 214 3.21 -12.69 9.25
N ILE A 215 2.40 -12.39 8.25
CA ILE A 215 0.96 -12.59 8.25
C ILE A 215 0.64 -13.89 7.52
N VAL A 216 -0.24 -14.71 8.09
CA VAL A 216 -0.67 -15.99 7.54
C VAL A 216 -2.16 -15.92 7.22
N ILE A 217 -2.53 -16.44 6.04
CA ILE A 217 -3.92 -16.63 5.65
C ILE A 217 -4.32 -18.06 6.04
N ASP A 218 -5.23 -18.19 7.01
CA ASP A 218 -5.72 -19.50 7.47
C ASP A 218 -6.93 -19.94 6.65
N ALA A 219 -7.83 -18.99 6.35
CA ALA A 219 -9.01 -19.24 5.54
C ALA A 219 -9.42 -17.99 4.73
N ALA A 220 -9.87 -18.24 3.51
CA ALA A 220 -10.40 -17.23 2.61
C ALA A 220 -11.46 -17.85 1.69
N GLU A 221 -12.40 -17.04 1.24
CA GLU A 221 -13.37 -17.39 0.21
C GLU A 221 -13.16 -16.53 -1.04
N THR A 222 -13.38 -17.14 -2.21
CA THR A 222 -13.39 -16.41 -3.47
C THR A 222 -14.79 -15.86 -3.72
N VAL A 223 -14.90 -14.54 -3.84
CA VAL A 223 -16.13 -13.86 -4.23
C VAL A 223 -16.01 -13.44 -5.69
N ILE A 224 -16.99 -13.83 -6.50
CA ILE A 224 -17.12 -13.37 -7.89
C ILE A 224 -18.06 -12.18 -7.91
N HIS A 225 -17.52 -10.99 -8.19
CA HIS A 225 -18.29 -9.76 -8.31
C HIS A 225 -18.96 -9.67 -9.69
N SER A 226 -18.21 -9.99 -10.75
CA SER A 226 -18.71 -10.03 -12.13
C SER A 226 -18.20 -11.28 -12.82
N ALA A 227 -19.11 -12.08 -13.37
CA ALA A 227 -18.79 -13.29 -14.13
C ALA A 227 -18.69 -13.02 -15.64
N ASP A 228 -18.21 -11.83 -16.03
CA ASP A 228 -17.99 -11.49 -17.44
C ASP A 228 -17.11 -12.56 -18.12
N ALA A 229 -17.50 -12.96 -19.33
CA ALA A 229 -16.86 -14.06 -20.03
C ALA A 229 -15.41 -13.77 -20.46
N PHE A 230 -15.02 -12.49 -20.47
CA PHE A 230 -13.74 -12.00 -20.99
C PHE A 230 -12.88 -11.36 -19.90
N ALA A 231 -13.49 -10.67 -18.94
CA ALA A 231 -12.82 -10.02 -17.82
C ALA A 231 -13.59 -10.26 -16.50
N PRO A 232 -13.59 -11.49 -15.97
CA PRO A 232 -14.24 -11.78 -14.70
C PRO A 232 -13.58 -10.97 -13.57
N VAL A 233 -14.41 -10.38 -12.71
CA VAL A 233 -13.97 -9.67 -11.52
C VAL A 233 -14.20 -10.55 -10.32
N GLY A 234 -13.14 -10.85 -9.59
CA GLY A 234 -13.22 -11.62 -8.35
C GLY A 234 -12.16 -11.21 -7.36
N TYR A 235 -12.45 -11.45 -6.08
CA TYR A 235 -11.55 -11.13 -4.99
C TYR A 235 -11.59 -12.18 -3.88
N LEU A 236 -10.57 -12.18 -3.03
CA LEU A 236 -10.51 -12.96 -1.81
C LEU A 236 -11.13 -12.17 -0.66
N ARG A 237 -12.14 -12.75 -0.02
CA ARG A 237 -12.58 -12.33 1.31
C ARG A 237 -11.90 -13.21 2.34
N PHE A 238 -11.01 -12.61 3.13
CA PHE A 238 -10.35 -13.31 4.22
C PHE A 238 -11.33 -13.56 5.36
N THR A 239 -11.42 -14.81 5.83
CA THR A 239 -12.30 -15.20 6.94
C THR A 239 -11.51 -15.50 8.21
N GLU A 240 -10.25 -15.94 8.08
CA GLU A 240 -9.36 -16.18 9.21
C GLU A 240 -7.90 -15.91 8.80
N MET A 241 -7.21 -15.12 9.62
CA MET A 241 -5.80 -14.74 9.44
C MET A 241 -5.16 -14.47 10.80
N HIS A 242 -3.86 -14.69 10.91
CA HIS A 242 -3.09 -14.37 12.11
C HIS A 242 -1.66 -13.91 11.78
N THR A 243 -0.92 -13.48 12.81
CA THR A 243 0.51 -13.21 12.69
C THR A 243 1.36 -14.32 13.35
N GLU A 244 2.47 -14.65 12.71
CA GLU A 244 3.46 -15.60 13.23
C GLU A 244 4.83 -14.92 13.36
N SER A 245 5.57 -15.27 14.41
CA SER A 245 6.97 -14.88 14.54
C SER A 245 7.77 -15.36 13.33
N LYS A 246 8.71 -14.53 12.87
CA LYS A 246 9.68 -14.95 11.85
C LYS A 246 10.73 -15.83 12.52
N ASP A 247 10.86 -17.07 12.09
CA ASP A 247 11.94 -17.93 12.56
C ASP A 247 13.30 -17.33 12.12
N GLY A 248 14.09 -16.85 13.08
CA GLY A 248 15.54 -16.66 12.89
C GLY A 248 16.06 -15.29 12.43
N VAL A 249 15.30 -14.19 12.46
CA VAL A 249 15.88 -12.86 12.17
C VAL A 249 16.31 -12.15 13.46
N SER A 250 17.59 -12.27 13.79
CA SER A 250 18.25 -11.42 14.78
C SER A 250 18.14 -9.95 14.34
N PRO A 251 17.82 -8.98 15.23
CA PRO A 251 17.64 -7.59 14.87
C PRO A 251 18.98 -6.94 14.50
N LEU A 252 19.43 -7.10 13.26
CA LEU A 252 20.51 -6.31 12.69
C LEU A 252 19.98 -4.96 12.25
N LEU A 253 19.78 -4.05 13.21
CA LEU A 253 19.64 -2.62 12.95
C LEU A 253 20.10 -1.80 14.17
N HIS A 254 21.27 -2.12 14.70
CA HIS A 254 22.01 -1.24 15.62
C HIS A 254 23.52 -1.30 15.34
N THR A 255 23.94 -0.69 14.24
CA THR A 255 25.32 -0.20 14.12
C THR A 255 25.29 1.29 13.89
N ARG A 256 25.44 2.03 15.00
CA ARG A 256 25.94 3.41 15.01
C ARG A 256 27.23 3.45 14.21
N THR A 257 27.23 4.10 13.05
CA THR A 257 28.48 4.55 12.44
C THR A 257 29.03 5.67 13.30
N ARG A 258 30.20 5.40 13.88
CA ARG A 258 30.97 6.30 14.72
C ARG A 258 31.37 7.55 13.91
N SER A 259 31.35 8.68 14.61
CA SER A 259 31.94 9.95 14.26
C SER A 259 33.31 9.83 13.59
N HIS A 260 33.46 10.40 12.40
CA HIS A 260 34.76 10.81 11.87
C HIS A 260 35.08 12.22 12.36
N SER A 261 36.06 12.31 13.25
CA SER A 261 36.84 13.54 13.52
C SER A 261 37.75 13.83 12.31
N PRO A 262 37.91 15.09 11.88
CA PRO A 262 38.87 15.43 10.84
C PRO A 262 40.29 15.45 11.42
N CYS A 263 41.20 14.73 10.76
CA CYS A 263 42.63 14.77 11.02
C CYS A 263 43.25 15.77 10.04
N SER A 264 43.76 16.90 10.53
CA SER A 264 44.74 17.75 9.82
C SER A 264 46.12 17.08 9.93
N PRO A 265 47.00 17.07 8.91
CA PRO A 265 48.06 18.11 8.79
C PRO A 265 48.71 18.18 7.36
N PRO A 266 49.91 18.77 7.14
CA PRO A 266 50.65 19.81 7.87
C PRO A 266 50.68 21.17 7.15
#